data_AF-A0A2D4T8X0-F1
#
_entry.id   AF-A0A2D4T8X0-F1
#
_cell.length_a   1.000
_cell.length_b   1.000
_cell.length_c   1.000
_cell.angle_alpha   90.00
_cell.angle_beta   90.00
_cell.angle_gamma   90.00
#
_symmetry.space_group_name_H-M   'P 1'
#
loop_
_entity.id
_entity.type
_entity.pdbx_description
1 polymer ?
#
loop_
_entity_poly.entity_id
_entity_poly.type
_entity_poly.pdbx_seq_one_letter_code
_entity_poly.pdbx_strand_id
1 'polypeptide(L)'
;MAGATMTPVATGTCMVSVSQAGNGDYYPAISVSRTFTITNADSDGDGTDDGPDNCPLIANADQLDTDSDGTGDACDSDDDDDGDNDGSDNCPLIANADQLDTDSDGTGDACDSSVFGADQHALPVPTVPTSWLILGAVLLALQGGFRRQLNR
;
A
#
# COMPACT_ATOMS: atom_id res chain seq x y z
N MET A 1 -17.19 33.88 -29.58
CA MET A 1 -15.77 33.48 -29.68
C MET A 1 -15.65 32.16 -28.94
N ALA A 2 -15.42 31.05 -29.65
CA ALA A 2 -15.21 29.76 -29.00
C ALA A 2 -13.75 29.72 -28.51
N GLY A 3 -13.53 29.65 -27.20
CA GLY A 3 -12.21 29.40 -26.65
C GLY A 3 -11.91 27.91 -26.74
N ALA A 4 -10.77 27.54 -27.31
CA ALA A 4 -10.21 26.20 -27.15
C ALA A 4 -9.39 26.20 -25.86
N THR A 5 -9.67 25.27 -24.95
CA THR A 5 -8.83 25.02 -23.78
C THR A 5 -7.69 24.10 -24.22
N MET A 6 -6.45 24.43 -23.86
CA MET A 6 -5.29 23.55 -24.05
C MET A 6 -4.84 23.07 -22.67
N THR A 7 -4.74 21.76 -22.51
CA THR A 7 -4.20 21.13 -21.30
C THR A 7 -2.77 20.68 -21.62
N PRO A 8 -1.74 21.24 -20.97
CA PRO A 8 -0.38 20.79 -21.17
C PRO A 8 -0.22 19.36 -20.60
N VAL A 9 0.49 18.50 -21.32
CA VAL A 9 0.78 17.09 -20.94
C VAL A 9 2.28 16.79 -20.95
N ALA A 10 3.11 17.80 -21.22
CA ALA A 10 4.56 17.70 -21.28
C ALA A 10 5.18 19.10 -21.20
N THR A 11 6.39 19.17 -20.65
CA THR A 11 7.18 20.40 -20.69
C THR A 11 7.60 20.72 -22.11
N GLY A 12 7.83 21.99 -22.39
CA GLY A 12 8.32 22.40 -23.70
C GLY A 12 7.81 23.74 -24.14
N THR A 13 8.02 24.01 -25.42
CA THR A 13 7.70 25.30 -26.01
C THR A 13 6.61 25.13 -27.04
N CYS A 14 5.42 25.65 -26.75
CA CYS A 14 4.31 25.69 -27.68
C CYS A 14 4.31 27.03 -28.42
N MET A 15 4.40 27.01 -29.75
CA MET A 15 4.22 28.22 -30.55
C MET A 15 2.79 28.26 -31.09
N VAL A 16 2.00 29.20 -30.58
CA VAL A 16 0.66 29.47 -31.12
C VAL A 16 0.77 30.49 -32.23
N SER A 17 0.34 30.11 -33.43
CA SER A 17 0.29 31.01 -34.58
C SER A 17 -1.14 31.32 -34.95
N VAL A 18 -1.45 32.60 -35.09
CA VAL A 18 -2.74 33.08 -35.58
C VAL A 18 -2.55 33.72 -36.95
N SER A 19 -3.40 33.34 -37.89
CA SER A 19 -3.45 33.92 -39.23
C SER A 19 -4.89 34.26 -39.60
N GLN A 20 -5.07 35.38 -40.31
CA GLN A 20 -6.36 35.78 -40.84
C GLN A 20 -6.24 35.90 -42.36
N ALA A 21 -6.98 35.05 -43.07
CA ALA A 21 -7.11 35.17 -44.51
C ALA A 21 -7.91 36.44 -44.86
N GLY A 22 -7.47 37.15 -45.90
CA GLY A 22 -8.20 38.29 -46.45
C GLY A 22 -9.43 37.86 -47.25
N ASN A 23 -10.22 38.84 -47.69
CA ASN A 23 -11.31 38.65 -48.64
C ASN A 23 -11.42 39.86 -49.60
N GLY A 24 -12.56 40.03 -50.29
CA GLY A 24 -12.77 41.16 -51.21
C GLY A 24 -12.83 42.53 -50.53
N ASP A 25 -13.03 42.57 -49.21
CA ASP A 25 -13.23 43.79 -48.42
C ASP A 25 -11.98 44.16 -47.60
N TYR A 26 -11.05 43.23 -47.37
CA TYR A 26 -9.80 43.49 -46.63
C TYR A 26 -8.66 42.55 -47.01
N TYR A 27 -7.42 43.05 -46.91
CA TYR A 27 -6.21 42.27 -47.14
C TYR A 27 -5.95 41.24 -46.02
N PRO A 28 -5.26 40.12 -46.32
CA PRO A 28 -4.84 39.18 -45.29
C PRO A 28 -4.00 39.84 -44.20
N ALA A 29 -4.23 39.45 -42.94
CA ALA A 29 -3.43 39.96 -41.84
C ALA A 29 -2.05 39.27 -41.78
N ILE A 30 -1.06 39.99 -41.25
CA ILE A 30 0.25 39.42 -40.93
C ILE A 30 0.05 38.35 -39.85
N SER A 31 0.53 37.15 -40.11
CA SER A 31 0.52 36.07 -39.11
C SER A 31 1.34 36.49 -37.89
N VAL A 32 0.77 36.30 -36.70
CA VAL A 32 1.46 36.55 -35.44
C VAL A 32 1.68 35.23 -34.74
N SER A 33 2.92 34.99 -34.30
CA SER A 33 3.28 33.83 -33.50
C SER A 33 3.65 34.28 -32.09
N ARG A 34 3.14 33.57 -31.10
CA ARG A 34 3.42 33.74 -29.67
C ARG A 34 3.93 32.43 -29.13
N THR A 35 5.04 32.51 -28.41
CA THR A 35 5.67 31.36 -27.79
C THR A 35 5.25 31.27 -26.33
N PHE A 36 4.85 30.08 -25.90
CA PHE A 36 4.48 29.75 -24.53
C PHE A 36 5.40 28.62 -24.06
N THR A 37 6.03 28.80 -22.90
CA THR A 37 6.88 27.79 -22.29
C THR A 37 6.12 27.14 -21.15
N ILE A 38 5.99 25.82 -21.21
CA ILE A 38 5.47 24.97 -20.15
C ILE A 38 6.69 24.50 -19.35
N THR A 39 6.80 24.97 -18.12
CA THR A 39 7.92 24.65 -17.21
C THR A 39 7.60 23.55 -16.21
N ASN A 40 6.31 23.28 -15.98
CA ASN A 40 5.84 22.15 -15.19
C ASN A 40 4.83 21.36 -15.98
N ALA A 41 4.99 20.05 -15.98
CA ALA A 41 4.06 19.11 -16.56
C ALA A 41 3.72 18.08 -15.49
N ASP A 42 2.58 17.45 -15.67
CA ASP A 42 2.05 16.38 -14.84
C ASP A 42 1.71 15.27 -15.86
N SER A 43 2.63 14.31 -15.98
CA SER A 43 2.65 13.36 -17.10
C SER A 43 1.63 12.23 -16.92
N ASP A 44 1.30 11.86 -15.69
CA ASP A 44 0.32 10.82 -15.38
C ASP A 44 -1.04 11.37 -14.91
N GLY A 45 -1.12 12.68 -14.66
CA GLY A 45 -2.35 13.41 -14.37
C GLY A 45 -2.83 13.23 -12.93
N ASP A 46 -1.93 12.94 -11.99
CA ASP A 46 -2.28 12.66 -10.60
C ASP A 46 -2.44 13.91 -9.71
N GLY A 47 -2.03 15.08 -10.23
CA GLY A 47 -2.11 16.37 -9.55
C GLY A 47 -0.78 16.84 -8.93
N THR A 48 0.28 16.05 -9.05
CA THR A 48 1.66 16.42 -8.76
C THR A 48 2.40 16.69 -10.07
N ASP A 49 3.22 17.73 -10.10
CA ASP A 49 4.02 17.99 -11.29
C ASP A 49 5.24 17.04 -11.33
N ASP A 50 5.70 16.60 -12.52
CA ASP A 50 6.81 15.65 -12.75
C ASP A 50 8.11 15.95 -11.99
N GLY A 51 8.33 17.22 -11.61
CA GLY A 51 9.52 17.67 -10.91
C GLY A 51 9.54 17.28 -9.43
N PRO A 52 8.48 17.60 -8.66
CA PRO A 52 8.29 17.10 -7.29
C PRO A 52 7.70 15.69 -7.18
N ASP A 53 7.24 15.08 -8.27
CA ASP A 53 6.61 13.76 -8.27
C ASP A 53 7.62 12.62 -7.98
N ASN A 54 7.37 11.82 -6.93
CA ASN A 54 8.18 10.66 -6.59
C ASN A 54 7.89 9.43 -7.48
N CYS A 55 6.83 9.47 -8.30
CA CYS A 55 6.53 8.51 -9.35
C CYS A 55 6.02 9.17 -10.65
N PRO A 56 6.86 9.91 -11.40
CA PRO A 56 6.44 10.79 -12.53
C PRO A 56 5.65 10.17 -13.70
N LEU A 57 5.47 8.85 -13.70
CA LEU A 57 4.80 8.10 -14.77
C LEU A 57 3.71 7.16 -14.22
N ILE A 58 3.50 7.11 -12.90
CA ILE A 58 2.54 6.23 -12.23
C ILE A 58 1.79 7.06 -11.19
N ALA A 59 0.54 7.37 -11.51
CA ALA A 59 -0.29 8.24 -10.69
C ALA A 59 -0.41 7.76 -9.23
N ASN A 60 0.06 8.59 -8.30
CA ASN A 60 0.05 8.37 -6.86
C ASN A 60 -0.12 9.72 -6.11
N ALA A 61 -1.33 10.26 -6.20
CA ALA A 61 -1.65 11.61 -5.71
C ALA A 61 -1.39 11.86 -4.20
N ASP A 62 -1.20 10.81 -3.40
CA ASP A 62 -0.82 10.91 -1.99
C ASP A 62 0.70 11.01 -1.77
N GLN A 63 1.50 10.69 -2.80
CA GLN A 63 2.96 10.78 -2.81
C GLN A 63 3.56 10.05 -1.60
N LEU A 64 3.00 8.88 -1.29
CA LEU A 64 3.54 8.01 -0.25
C LEU A 64 4.94 7.52 -0.66
N ASP A 65 5.82 7.46 0.33
CA ASP A 65 7.25 7.14 0.23
C ASP A 65 7.66 6.63 1.62
N THR A 66 7.51 5.32 1.82
CA THR A 66 7.55 4.67 3.14
C THR A 66 8.96 4.66 3.73
N ASP A 67 9.98 4.45 2.91
CA ASP A 67 11.39 4.46 3.30
C ASP A 67 12.08 5.85 3.17
N SER A 68 11.44 6.80 2.48
CA SER A 68 11.96 8.14 2.19
C SER A 68 13.20 8.15 1.30
N ASP A 69 13.33 7.21 0.37
CA ASP A 69 14.43 7.17 -0.61
C ASP A 69 14.24 8.14 -1.80
N GLY A 70 13.00 8.62 -1.99
CA GLY A 70 12.59 9.55 -3.05
C GLY A 70 11.89 8.89 -4.24
N THR A 71 11.73 7.57 -4.22
CA THR A 71 10.85 6.77 -5.07
C THR A 71 9.56 6.54 -4.29
N GLY A 72 8.40 6.78 -4.91
CA GLY A 72 7.14 6.54 -4.19
C GLY A 72 6.75 5.07 -4.17
N ASP A 73 5.99 4.65 -3.16
CA ASP A 73 5.49 3.26 -3.01
C ASP A 73 4.74 2.74 -4.27
N ALA A 74 4.22 3.65 -5.11
CA ALA A 74 3.55 3.25 -6.35
C ALA A 74 4.50 2.79 -7.47
N CYS A 75 5.77 3.14 -7.37
CA CYS A 75 6.81 2.85 -8.36
C CYS A 75 8.11 2.29 -7.76
N ASP A 76 8.16 2.10 -6.45
CA ASP A 76 9.14 1.26 -5.79
C ASP A 76 8.80 -0.24 -5.95
N SER A 77 9.76 -1.10 -5.67
CA SER A 77 9.62 -2.55 -5.66
C SER A 77 10.01 -3.17 -4.31
N ASP A 78 10.41 -2.34 -3.36
CA ASP A 78 10.84 -2.63 -1.99
C ASP A 78 10.50 -1.38 -1.13
N ASP A 79 9.21 -1.16 -0.84
CA ASP A 79 8.67 0.09 -0.27
C ASP A 79 9.27 0.45 1.12
N ASP A 80 9.89 -0.49 1.84
CA ASP A 80 10.49 -0.27 3.16
C ASP A 80 12.01 -0.49 3.24
N ASP A 81 12.64 -0.75 2.10
CA ASP A 81 14.09 -0.82 1.88
C ASP A 81 14.80 -1.85 2.79
N ASP A 82 14.11 -2.94 3.14
CA ASP A 82 14.62 -3.97 4.03
C ASP A 82 15.42 -5.08 3.29
N GLY A 83 15.31 -5.10 1.96
CA GLY A 83 16.00 -5.99 1.05
C GLY A 83 15.16 -7.15 0.51
N ASP A 84 13.90 -7.27 0.91
CA ASP A 84 12.91 -8.20 0.36
C ASP A 84 11.85 -7.44 -0.45
N ASN A 85 11.78 -7.67 -1.77
CA ASN A 85 10.78 -7.00 -2.63
C ASN A 85 9.33 -7.23 -2.16
N ASP A 86 8.44 -6.24 -2.32
CA ASP A 86 7.03 -6.24 -1.84
C ASP A 86 6.23 -7.49 -2.23
N GLY A 87 6.54 -8.07 -3.40
CA GLY A 87 5.88 -9.27 -3.91
C GLY A 87 6.23 -10.57 -3.15
N SER A 88 7.29 -10.55 -2.35
CA SER A 88 7.78 -11.66 -1.53
C SER A 88 7.84 -11.32 -0.04
N ASP A 89 7.75 -10.04 0.30
CA ASP A 89 7.75 -9.54 1.68
C ASP A 89 6.40 -9.80 2.37
N ASN A 90 6.46 -10.35 3.58
CA ASN A 90 5.30 -10.56 4.44
C ASN A 90 4.92 -9.33 5.30
N CYS A 91 5.69 -8.25 5.25
CA CYS A 91 5.37 -6.94 5.79
C CYS A 91 5.85 -5.76 4.89
N PRO A 92 5.29 -5.59 3.67
CA PRO A 92 5.79 -4.65 2.64
C PRO A 92 5.97 -3.18 3.01
N LEU A 93 5.57 -2.74 4.20
CA LEU A 93 5.65 -1.34 4.64
C LEU A 93 6.32 -1.20 6.00
N ILE A 94 6.88 -2.28 6.56
CA ILE A 94 7.50 -2.33 7.88
C ILE A 94 8.71 -3.27 7.82
N ALA A 95 9.89 -2.65 7.65
CA ALA A 95 11.14 -3.36 7.50
C ALA A 95 11.35 -4.50 8.51
N ASN A 96 11.50 -5.71 7.99
CA ASN A 96 11.62 -6.96 8.73
C ASN A 96 12.42 -8.02 7.95
N ALA A 97 13.65 -7.70 7.55
CA ALA A 97 14.57 -8.55 6.79
C ALA A 97 14.83 -10.01 7.28
N ASP A 98 14.29 -10.41 8.45
CA ASP A 98 14.27 -11.82 8.89
C ASP A 98 13.04 -12.60 8.42
N GLN A 99 12.03 -11.92 7.87
CA GLN A 99 10.78 -12.44 7.32
C GLN A 99 10.08 -13.41 8.28
N LEU A 100 10.21 -13.18 9.60
CA LEU A 100 9.65 -14.07 10.60
C LEU A 100 8.10 -14.02 10.57
N ASP A 101 7.48 -15.19 10.44
CA ASP A 101 6.03 -15.40 10.51
C ASP A 101 5.79 -16.63 11.41
N THR A 102 5.43 -16.37 12.68
CA THR A 102 5.39 -17.39 13.73
C THR A 102 4.21 -18.37 13.56
N ASP A 103 3.04 -17.88 13.13
CA ASP A 103 1.83 -18.71 12.99
C ASP A 103 1.52 -19.13 11.54
N SER A 104 2.37 -18.70 10.60
CA SER A 104 2.38 -19.10 9.19
C SER A 104 1.11 -18.70 8.44
N ASP A 105 0.56 -17.52 8.74
CA ASP A 105 -0.62 -16.98 8.08
C ASP A 105 -0.30 -16.12 6.84
N GLY A 106 0.99 -15.83 6.61
CA GLY A 106 1.49 -15.02 5.50
C GLY A 106 1.70 -13.55 5.84
N THR A 107 1.40 -13.12 7.06
CA THR A 107 1.70 -11.78 7.61
C THR A 107 2.90 -11.90 8.54
N GLY A 108 3.93 -11.08 8.37
CA GLY A 108 5.11 -11.13 9.23
C GLY A 108 4.82 -10.64 10.64
N ASP A 109 5.56 -11.17 11.62
CA ASP A 109 5.45 -10.82 13.04
C ASP A 109 5.64 -9.31 13.29
N ALA A 110 6.32 -8.60 12.39
CA ALA A 110 6.57 -7.15 12.48
C ALA A 110 5.31 -6.30 12.23
N CYS A 111 4.41 -6.77 11.35
CA CYS A 111 3.19 -6.09 10.95
C CYS A 111 1.91 -6.84 11.37
N ASP A 112 2.05 -8.02 11.99
CA ASP A 112 0.92 -8.78 12.52
C ASP A 112 0.52 -8.31 13.93
N SER A 113 -0.74 -7.88 14.06
CA SER A 113 -1.33 -7.51 15.35
C SER A 113 -1.80 -8.70 16.20
N SER A 114 -1.80 -9.90 15.62
CA SER A 114 -2.42 -11.12 16.11
C SER A 114 -1.52 -12.36 16.04
N VAL A 115 -0.25 -12.18 16.42
CA VAL A 115 0.89 -13.15 16.44
C VAL A 115 0.65 -14.53 17.10
N PHE A 116 -0.57 -14.80 17.56
CA PHE A 116 -0.99 -16.06 18.18
C PHE A 116 -2.28 -16.64 17.57
N GLY A 117 -2.62 -16.32 16.32
CA GLY A 117 -3.68 -16.99 15.55
C GLY A 117 -5.11 -16.73 16.05
N ALA A 118 -5.57 -15.47 15.97
CA ALA A 118 -7.01 -15.17 16.05
C ALA A 118 -7.71 -15.13 14.66
N ASP A 119 -6.91 -15.13 13.58
CA ASP A 119 -7.36 -15.35 12.21
C ASP A 119 -7.79 -16.82 12.02
N GLN A 120 -8.84 -17.03 11.24
CA GLN A 120 -9.47 -18.32 10.99
C GLN A 120 -8.74 -19.17 9.92
N HIS A 121 -7.51 -18.83 9.51
CA HIS A 121 -6.67 -19.63 8.60
C HIS A 121 -5.88 -20.75 9.28
N ALA A 122 -6.14 -20.97 10.58
CA ALA A 122 -5.69 -22.10 11.39
C ALA A 122 -5.21 -23.29 10.55
N LEU A 123 -3.90 -23.53 10.62
CA LEU A 123 -3.34 -24.87 10.48
C LEU A 123 -4.29 -25.84 11.18
N PRO A 124 -4.56 -27.04 10.61
CA PRO A 124 -5.45 -27.99 11.23
C PRO A 124 -4.93 -28.25 12.63
N VAL A 125 -5.63 -27.71 13.63
CA VAL A 125 -5.43 -28.02 15.04
C VAL A 125 -5.28 -29.53 15.07
N PRO A 126 -4.18 -30.13 15.54
CA PRO A 126 -4.12 -31.56 15.66
C PRO A 126 -5.29 -31.90 16.57
N THR A 127 -6.35 -32.47 15.98
CA THR A 127 -7.52 -32.90 16.72
C THR A 127 -6.96 -33.91 17.68
N VAL A 128 -6.70 -33.50 18.92
CA VAL A 128 -6.42 -34.42 20.00
C VAL A 128 -7.58 -35.40 19.94
N PRO A 129 -7.33 -36.67 19.61
CA PRO A 129 -8.43 -37.60 19.44
C PRO A 129 -9.20 -37.57 20.75
N THR A 130 -10.48 -37.24 20.67
CA THR A 130 -11.41 -37.14 21.81
C THR A 130 -11.56 -38.45 22.60
N SER A 131 -10.74 -39.45 22.29
CA SER A 131 -10.65 -40.78 22.89
C SER A 131 -9.79 -40.88 24.15
N TRP A 132 -9.31 -39.76 24.73
CA TRP A 132 -8.54 -39.79 26.00
C TRP A 132 -9.17 -38.99 27.16
N LEU A 133 -10.48 -38.70 27.09
CA LEU A 133 -11.23 -38.07 28.20
C LEU A 133 -12.26 -39.00 28.88
N ILE A 134 -12.22 -40.31 28.66
CA ILE A 134 -13.07 -41.26 29.40
C ILE A 134 -12.26 -42.46 29.92
N LEU A 135 -11.31 -42.23 30.82
CA LEU A 135 -10.83 -43.26 31.77
C LEU A 135 -10.02 -42.66 32.93
N GLY A 136 -10.39 -41.47 33.40
CA GLY A 136 -9.70 -40.76 34.49
C GLY A 136 -10.59 -40.25 35.62
N ALA A 137 -11.88 -40.61 35.64
CA ALA A 137 -12.80 -40.16 36.69
C ALA A 137 -13.64 -41.33 37.23
N VAL A 138 -12.98 -42.42 37.64
CA VAL A 138 -13.57 -43.37 38.59
C VAL A 138 -13.33 -42.84 40.00
N LEU A 139 -14.28 -42.02 40.44
CA LEU A 139 -14.87 -42.10 41.79
C LEU A 139 -13.89 -42.06 42.99
N LEU A 140 -13.22 -40.92 43.21
CA LEU A 140 -12.59 -40.57 44.50
C LEU A 140 -13.31 -39.37 45.15
N ALA A 141 -14.54 -39.55 45.62
CA ALA A 141 -15.22 -38.53 46.44
C ALA A 141 -16.45 -39.05 47.22
N LEU A 142 -16.35 -40.17 47.95
CA LEU A 142 -17.33 -40.52 48.99
C LEU A 142 -16.61 -41.22 50.15
N GLN A 143 -15.99 -40.43 51.03
CA GLN A 143 -15.93 -40.62 52.50
C GLN A 143 -14.89 -39.67 53.12
N GLY A 144 -15.28 -38.39 53.28
CA GLY A 144 -14.74 -37.58 54.37
C GLY A 144 -15.55 -37.88 55.63
N GLY A 145 -14.92 -38.37 56.70
CA GLY A 145 -15.62 -38.71 57.95
C GLY A 145 -14.71 -38.98 59.15
N PHE A 146 -14.22 -37.90 59.75
CA PHE A 146 -13.97 -37.70 61.20
C PHE A 146 -13.57 -38.91 62.07
N ARG A 147 -12.30 -38.94 62.53
CA ARG A 147 -11.95 -39.52 63.84
C ARG A 147 -11.07 -38.58 64.66
N ARG A 148 -11.71 -37.76 65.49
CA ARG A 148 -11.21 -37.37 66.82
C ARG A 148 -12.42 -37.16 67.74
N GLN A 149 -12.73 -38.17 68.54
CA GLN A 149 -13.38 -37.97 69.83
C GLN A 149 -12.47 -38.59 70.88
N LEU A 150 -12.19 -37.76 71.87
CA LEU A 150 -11.42 -38.00 73.07
C LEU A 150 -12.12 -39.02 73.97
N ASN A 151 -11.31 -39.79 74.69
CA ASN A 151 -11.52 -40.30 76.04
C ASN A 151 -12.66 -41.29 76.37
N ARG A 152 -12.19 -42.38 77.01
CA ARG A 152 -12.87 -43.32 77.92
C ARG A 152 -13.65 -44.49 77.31
#